data_AF-A0A8H5TW15-F1
#
_entry.id   AF-A0A8H5TW15-F1
#
_cell.length_a   1.000
_cell.length_b   1.000
_cell.length_c   1.000
_cell.angle_alpha   90.00
_cell.angle_beta   90.00
_cell.angle_gamma   90.00
#
_symmetry.space_group_name_H-M   'P 1'
#
loop_
_entity.id
_entity.type
_entity.pdbx_description
1 polymer ?
#
loop_
_entity_poly.entity_id
_entity_poly.type
_entity_poly.pdbx_seq_one_letter_code
_entity_poly.pdbx_strand_id
1 'polypeptide(L)'
;MTNKLDPGAEKLPTLPAIPTLSTLLALPIVVQVLNHPSLQNLPDVSNVRKIPRAHIAAVAFIISALSLIILSPWSWETDSSSWSHHRHKYRDEDRKFALVVPATSPSPDLCKTVVTALALGYPSPVIINWGIDHRLISHWNGGHNLPKIPGIVDYLDAVLHPDAHPSERLSEDDIILMVDGHDVWFQLPAQIMLERYHRINKEANERLRKQWNKKGKMPMQQTILVATGKKCYSGLADKGINIQCEKWPESPEREDLYGPDTEKDGEHWQTNRPRWINGGVYIGPAGDMRRLFRRSLFTMEAGIGEGIKMHSEQALTGEVVVEQEIFRKFQREKGRPRRGMRDMLDKKLEYGIGLDYGQQISMQTQWTQDDEGRDHGAFVTLGDQKLIDEYSADLGISPTRLKGLPEDIKNAENPLELIQPDADWNNMSLYADFFLETVPVILHHNGMHGLKRRRSTWWDKPWYYHHLRELLKIQIQKKGEPEDPLATVKTDSGRVRYWGVSAEYESRYPRQMVDNAFGRLNKLKLGEICRHTKKAPKGPNQEWWEEVFRDTGGAWGH
;
A
#
# COMPACT_ATOMS: atom_id res chain seq x y z
N MET A 1 18.62 36.66 -46.37
CA MET A 1 19.95 37.30 -46.23
C MET A 1 20.87 36.31 -45.53
N THR A 2 21.95 35.96 -46.22
CA THR A 2 23.03 35.05 -45.83
C THR A 2 23.98 35.68 -44.81
N ASN A 3 24.50 34.89 -43.85
CA ASN A 3 25.90 34.83 -43.38
C ASN A 3 25.97 33.93 -42.12
N LYS A 4 26.57 32.74 -42.19
CA LYS A 4 28.00 32.35 -42.11
C LYS A 4 28.45 32.05 -40.66
N LEU A 5 28.73 30.77 -40.44
CA LEU A 5 29.56 30.18 -39.38
C LEU A 5 31.04 30.62 -39.55
N ASP A 6 31.78 30.86 -38.45
CA ASP A 6 32.81 29.94 -37.88
C ASP A 6 33.45 30.54 -36.58
N PRO A 7 34.35 29.87 -35.81
CA PRO A 7 34.24 29.75 -34.35
C PRO A 7 35.43 30.36 -33.58
N GLY A 8 35.25 30.59 -32.28
CA GLY A 8 36.33 31.05 -31.41
C GLY A 8 36.11 30.56 -29.97
N ALA A 9 36.92 29.60 -29.55
CA ALA A 9 36.93 29.07 -28.19
C ALA A 9 37.60 30.07 -27.23
N GLU A 10 36.92 30.40 -26.13
CA GLU A 10 37.50 31.14 -25.00
C GLU A 10 37.54 30.25 -23.75
N LYS A 11 38.72 30.24 -23.11
CA LYS A 11 39.11 29.39 -21.98
C LYS A 11 38.46 29.87 -20.67
N LEU A 12 37.92 28.96 -19.87
CA LEU A 12 37.60 29.20 -18.46
C LEU A 12 38.85 28.97 -17.56
N PRO A 13 39.01 29.73 -16.46
CA PRO A 13 40.17 29.65 -15.58
C PRO A 13 40.11 28.46 -14.59
N THR A 14 41.29 27.94 -14.29
CA THR A 14 41.59 26.86 -13.34
C THR A 14 41.52 27.30 -11.88
N LEU A 15 40.82 26.54 -11.04
CA LEU A 15 40.83 26.63 -9.57
C LEU A 15 41.95 25.78 -8.95
N PRO A 16 42.55 26.19 -7.80
CA PRO A 16 43.66 25.46 -7.16
C PRO A 16 43.19 24.20 -6.42
N ALA A 17 44.03 23.17 -6.45
CA ALA A 17 43.81 21.90 -5.76
C ALA A 17 44.03 22.02 -4.24
N ILE A 18 43.04 21.60 -3.45
CA ILE A 18 43.14 21.42 -2.00
C ILE A 18 43.62 19.97 -1.75
N PRO A 19 44.68 19.74 -0.96
CA PRO A 19 45.17 18.38 -0.69
C PRO A 19 44.20 17.63 0.22
N THR A 20 43.83 16.41 -0.18
CA THR A 20 43.00 15.50 0.63
C THR A 20 43.82 14.81 1.72
N LEU A 21 43.18 14.61 2.87
CA LEU A 21 43.68 14.04 4.13
C LEU A 21 44.34 12.65 4.04
N SER A 22 44.40 12.04 2.86
CA SER A 22 44.85 10.66 2.61
C SER A 22 46.37 10.49 2.55
N THR A 23 47.15 11.57 2.50
CA THR A 23 48.63 11.52 2.37
C THR A 23 49.38 11.47 3.70
N LEU A 24 48.71 11.63 4.85
CA LEU A 24 49.35 11.65 6.18
C LEU A 24 49.21 10.36 6.99
N LEU A 25 48.48 9.35 6.51
CA LEU A 25 48.23 8.11 7.27
C LEU A 25 48.99 6.86 6.77
N ALA A 26 49.78 6.97 5.69
CA ALA A 26 50.41 5.80 5.05
C ALA A 26 51.87 5.51 5.45
N LEU A 27 52.51 6.37 6.26
CA LEU A 27 53.93 6.22 6.63
C LEU A 27 54.24 5.16 7.71
N PRO A 28 53.40 4.86 8.70
CA PRO A 28 53.74 3.87 9.74
C PRO A 28 53.62 2.40 9.28
N ILE A 29 52.75 2.12 8.32
CA ILE A 29 52.39 0.75 7.91
C ILE A 29 53.42 0.16 6.92
N VAL A 30 54.00 0.99 6.06
CA VAL A 30 55.02 0.58 5.07
C VAL A 30 56.31 0.10 5.75
N VAL A 31 56.65 0.66 6.91
CA VAL A 31 57.86 0.29 7.68
C VAL A 31 57.70 -1.06 8.41
N GLN A 32 56.47 -1.46 8.78
CA GLN A 32 56.22 -2.74 9.45
C GLN A 32 56.16 -3.92 8.47
N VAL A 33 55.70 -3.71 7.24
CA VAL A 33 55.64 -4.77 6.21
C VAL A 33 57.02 -5.11 5.65
N LEU A 34 57.92 -4.14 5.52
CA LEU A 34 59.28 -4.35 5.00
C LEU A 34 60.24 -5.05 5.99
N ASN A 35 59.91 -5.09 7.28
CA ASN A 35 60.74 -5.71 8.32
C ASN A 35 60.26 -7.11 8.75
N HIS A 36 59.34 -7.74 8.00
CA HIS A 36 58.82 -9.05 8.36
C HIS A 36 59.85 -10.17 8.06
N PRO A 37 60.19 -11.07 9.02
CA PRO A 37 61.28 -12.04 8.90
C PRO A 37 61.16 -13.04 7.74
N SER A 38 59.97 -13.24 7.18
CA SER A 38 59.73 -14.16 6.06
C SER A 38 60.00 -13.58 4.67
N LEU A 39 60.41 -12.30 4.56
CA LEU A 39 60.81 -11.67 3.29
C LEU A 39 62.32 -11.68 3.04
N GLN A 40 63.13 -12.22 3.96
CA GLN A 40 64.60 -12.25 3.85
C GLN A 40 65.17 -13.45 3.09
N ASN A 41 64.35 -14.38 2.61
CA ASN A 41 64.79 -15.58 1.88
C ASN A 41 64.05 -15.75 0.55
N LEU A 42 64.20 -14.78 -0.36
CA LEU A 42 63.82 -14.95 -1.76
C LEU A 42 65.09 -15.06 -2.63
N PRO A 43 65.19 -16.07 -3.50
CA PRO A 43 66.34 -16.23 -4.38
C PRO A 43 66.45 -15.08 -5.38
N ASP A 44 67.68 -14.70 -5.69
CA ASP A 44 68.04 -13.68 -6.66
C ASP A 44 67.42 -13.98 -8.04
N VAL A 45 66.42 -13.17 -8.43
CA VAL A 45 65.74 -13.31 -9.72
C VAL A 45 66.38 -12.36 -10.74
N SER A 46 67.66 -12.57 -11.02
CA SER A 46 68.31 -11.99 -12.20
C SER A 46 67.95 -12.80 -13.46
N ASN A 47 66.67 -12.84 -13.83
CA ASN A 47 66.17 -13.14 -15.19
C ASN A 47 64.64 -13.29 -15.20
N VAL A 48 63.90 -12.17 -15.18
CA VAL A 48 62.50 -12.16 -15.60
C VAL A 48 62.34 -11.18 -16.75
N ARG A 49 61.97 -11.74 -17.90
CA ARG A 49 61.59 -11.04 -19.13
C ARG A 49 60.61 -9.91 -18.82
N LYS A 50 60.82 -8.77 -19.49
CA LYS A 50 59.99 -7.55 -19.47
C LYS A 50 58.50 -7.88 -19.37
N ILE A 51 57.93 -7.79 -18.16
CA ILE A 51 56.48 -7.78 -17.97
C ILE A 51 56.00 -6.39 -18.42
N PRO A 52 55.08 -6.29 -19.40
CA PRO A 52 54.52 -5.00 -19.82
C PRO A 52 53.97 -4.24 -18.61
N ARG A 53 54.33 -2.96 -18.48
CA ARG A 53 53.89 -2.07 -17.38
C ARG A 53 52.37 -2.09 -17.15
N ALA A 54 51.58 -2.41 -18.18
CA ALA A 54 50.13 -2.58 -18.09
C ALA A 54 49.70 -3.75 -17.18
N HIS A 55 50.44 -4.87 -17.16
CA HIS A 55 50.10 -6.00 -16.30
C HIS A 55 50.44 -5.75 -14.83
N ILE A 56 51.52 -5.01 -14.56
CA ILE A 56 51.88 -4.60 -13.20
C ILE A 56 50.83 -3.60 -12.67
N ALA A 57 50.39 -2.66 -13.51
CA ALA A 57 49.32 -1.72 -13.16
C ALA A 57 47.98 -2.43 -12.91
N ALA A 58 47.61 -3.42 -13.74
CA ALA A 58 46.38 -4.18 -13.56
C ALA A 58 46.41 -5.02 -12.26
N VAL A 59 47.54 -5.69 -11.97
CA VAL A 59 47.69 -6.47 -10.74
C VAL A 59 47.70 -5.56 -9.50
N ALA A 60 48.37 -4.40 -9.57
CA ALA A 60 48.34 -3.42 -8.49
C ALA A 60 46.94 -2.82 -8.28
N PHE A 61 46.18 -2.59 -9.34
CA PHE A 61 44.78 -2.14 -9.25
C PHE A 61 43.87 -3.20 -8.65
N ILE A 62 44.05 -4.47 -9.01
CA ILE A 62 43.30 -5.59 -8.44
C ILE A 62 43.64 -5.78 -6.95
N ILE A 63 44.92 -5.71 -6.58
CA ILE A 63 45.34 -5.80 -5.17
C ILE A 63 44.85 -4.59 -4.38
N SER A 64 44.89 -3.38 -4.93
CA SER A 64 44.37 -2.17 -4.28
C SER A 64 42.84 -2.21 -4.14
N ALA A 65 42.12 -2.71 -5.15
CA ALA A 65 40.67 -2.89 -5.10
C ALA A 65 40.28 -3.96 -4.08
N LEU A 66 40.99 -5.09 -4.03
CA LEU A 66 40.78 -6.14 -3.04
C LEU A 66 41.13 -5.66 -1.62
N SER A 67 42.17 -4.84 -1.46
CA SER A 67 42.55 -4.26 -0.17
C SER A 67 41.52 -3.24 0.32
N LEU A 68 40.91 -2.46 -0.59
CA LEU A 68 39.79 -1.56 -0.27
C LEU A 68 38.51 -2.31 0.08
N ILE A 69 38.28 -3.50 -0.49
CA ILE A 69 37.16 -4.38 -0.11
C ILE A 69 37.40 -5.04 1.26
N ILE A 70 38.65 -5.37 1.61
CA ILE A 70 38.99 -6.05 2.87
C ILE A 70 39.15 -5.06 4.04
N LEU A 71 39.55 -3.81 3.79
CA LEU A 71 39.82 -2.79 4.81
C LEU A 71 38.77 -1.67 4.88
N SER A 72 37.76 -1.67 4.01
CA SER A 72 36.60 -0.82 4.23
C SER A 72 35.78 -1.41 5.38
N PRO A 73 35.47 -0.65 6.45
CA PRO A 73 34.37 -0.98 7.32
C PRO A 73 33.09 -0.62 6.56
N TRP A 74 32.86 -1.28 5.43
CA TRP A 74 31.50 -1.48 4.97
C TRP A 74 30.94 -2.49 5.96
N SER A 75 30.49 -2.00 7.11
CA SER A 75 29.45 -2.67 7.84
C SER A 75 28.21 -2.59 6.95
N TRP A 76 28.13 -3.50 5.99
CA TRP A 76 26.89 -4.22 5.82
C TRP A 76 26.68 -4.83 7.21
N GLU A 77 25.99 -4.12 8.10
CA GLU A 77 24.99 -4.81 8.86
C GLU A 77 24.13 -5.45 7.79
N THR A 78 24.50 -6.69 7.47
CA THR A 78 23.51 -7.71 7.24
C THR A 78 22.64 -7.60 8.47
N ASP A 79 21.63 -6.73 8.39
CA ASP A 79 20.36 -6.99 8.99
C ASP A 79 19.82 -8.21 8.23
N SER A 80 20.49 -9.33 8.46
CA SER A 80 19.81 -10.57 8.59
C SER A 80 18.77 -10.25 9.65
N SER A 81 17.57 -9.95 9.20
CA SER A 81 16.36 -10.50 9.78
C SER A 81 16.49 -12.04 9.73
N SER A 82 17.53 -12.55 10.41
CA SER A 82 17.45 -13.82 11.06
C SER A 82 16.25 -13.61 11.96
N TRP A 83 15.16 -14.23 11.57
CA TRP A 83 14.08 -14.55 12.46
C TRP A 83 14.68 -15.44 13.54
N SER A 84 15.44 -14.81 14.44
CA SER A 84 15.82 -15.38 15.70
C SER A 84 14.50 -15.73 16.36
N HIS A 85 14.41 -16.95 16.86
CA HIS A 85 13.29 -17.36 17.67
C HIS A 85 13.29 -16.49 18.94
N HIS A 86 12.72 -15.30 18.86
CA HIS A 86 11.98 -14.79 19.99
C HIS A 86 10.91 -15.85 20.23
N ARG A 87 11.15 -16.68 21.25
CA ARG A 87 10.08 -17.19 22.10
C ARG A 87 9.11 -16.01 22.18
N HIS A 88 7.93 -16.07 21.53
CA HIS A 88 6.99 -14.96 21.55
C HIS A 88 6.60 -14.79 23.00
N LYS A 89 7.35 -13.94 23.69
CA LYS A 89 7.07 -13.52 25.03
C LYS A 89 5.81 -12.72 24.83
N TYR A 90 4.72 -13.16 25.45
CA TYR A 90 3.48 -12.40 25.47
C TYR A 90 3.85 -10.95 25.80
N ARG A 91 3.78 -10.06 24.82
CA ARG A 91 4.27 -8.69 24.95
C ARG A 91 3.29 -7.79 24.26
N ASP A 92 2.87 -6.78 24.99
CA ASP A 92 2.09 -5.70 24.42
C ASP A 92 3.02 -4.81 23.57
N GLU A 93 2.56 -4.45 22.38
CA GLU A 93 3.32 -3.67 21.40
C GLU A 93 2.52 -2.43 20.99
N ASP A 94 3.24 -1.34 20.75
CA ASP A 94 2.71 -0.12 20.14
C ASP A 94 3.16 -0.03 18.70
N ARG A 95 2.22 0.24 17.80
CA ARG A 95 2.48 0.41 16.36
C ARG A 95 1.82 1.68 15.87
N LYS A 96 2.46 2.35 14.91
CA LYS A 96 1.83 3.46 14.20
C LYS A 96 0.91 2.92 13.10
N PHE A 97 -0.14 3.66 12.81
CA PHE A 97 -1.04 3.45 11.69
C PHE A 97 -1.06 4.72 10.85
N ALA A 98 -0.73 4.62 9.56
CA ALA A 98 -0.73 5.74 8.65
C ALA A 98 -1.65 5.47 7.44
N LEU A 99 -2.36 6.52 7.02
CA LEU A 99 -3.23 6.52 5.85
C LEU A 99 -2.55 7.29 4.72
N VAL A 100 -2.37 6.66 3.58
CA VAL A 100 -1.73 7.22 2.38
C VAL A 100 -2.74 7.27 1.24
N VAL A 101 -2.87 8.43 0.59
CA VAL A 101 -3.84 8.67 -0.47
C VAL A 101 -3.13 9.24 -1.70
N PRO A 102 -2.96 8.46 -2.79
CA PRO A 102 -2.42 8.99 -4.02
C PRO A 102 -3.43 9.90 -4.72
N ALA A 103 -3.04 11.16 -4.95
CA ALA A 103 -3.85 12.10 -5.70
C ALA A 103 -2.97 13.17 -6.36
N THR A 104 -3.23 13.45 -7.64
CA THR A 104 -2.45 14.44 -8.39
C THR A 104 -3.05 15.84 -8.37
N SER A 105 -4.33 15.96 -8.04
CA SER A 105 -5.05 17.23 -8.12
C SER A 105 -6.24 17.28 -7.17
N PRO A 106 -6.72 18.49 -6.84
CA PRO A 106 -7.89 18.63 -6.00
C PRO A 106 -9.18 18.18 -6.68
N SER A 107 -10.10 17.70 -5.85
CA SER A 107 -11.43 17.29 -6.27
C SER A 107 -12.36 17.20 -5.06
N PRO A 108 -13.65 17.55 -5.18
CA PRO A 108 -14.64 17.20 -4.17
C PRO A 108 -14.70 15.70 -3.90
N ASP A 109 -14.43 14.86 -4.90
CA ASP A 109 -14.39 13.41 -4.68
C ASP A 109 -13.20 13.01 -3.78
N LEU A 110 -12.04 13.65 -3.94
CA LEU A 110 -10.91 13.49 -3.03
C LEU A 110 -11.24 14.01 -1.64
N CYS A 111 -11.97 15.11 -1.57
CA CYS A 111 -12.48 15.62 -0.31
C CYS A 111 -13.33 14.56 0.39
N LYS A 112 -14.30 13.92 -0.30
CA LYS A 112 -15.16 12.86 0.27
C LYS A 112 -14.34 11.72 0.87
N THR A 113 -13.29 11.26 0.19
CA THR A 113 -12.35 10.25 0.73
C THR A 113 -11.66 10.74 2.00
N VAL A 114 -11.08 11.95 1.99
CA VAL A 114 -10.38 12.55 3.14
C VAL A 114 -11.29 12.79 4.34
N VAL A 115 -12.47 13.38 4.11
CA VAL A 115 -13.36 13.79 5.21
C VAL A 115 -14.05 12.60 5.86
N THR A 116 -14.38 11.55 5.09
CA THR A 116 -14.97 10.33 5.67
C THR A 116 -13.93 9.59 6.51
N ALA A 117 -12.69 9.48 6.05
CA ALA A 117 -11.60 8.94 6.86
C ALA A 117 -11.43 9.71 8.19
N LEU A 118 -11.27 11.04 8.11
CA LEU A 118 -11.06 11.86 9.30
C LEU A 118 -12.24 11.82 10.27
N ALA A 119 -13.48 11.89 9.77
CA ALA A 119 -14.69 11.84 10.58
C ALA A 119 -14.83 10.52 11.34
N LEU A 120 -14.40 9.40 10.73
CA LEU A 120 -14.46 8.06 11.31
C LEU A 120 -13.19 7.69 12.11
N GLY A 121 -12.36 8.68 12.43
CA GLY A 121 -11.23 8.52 13.35
C GLY A 121 -9.95 7.92 12.73
N TYR A 122 -9.87 7.80 11.40
CA TYR A 122 -8.63 7.35 10.75
C TYR A 122 -7.47 8.33 10.98
N PRO A 123 -6.21 7.87 10.83
CA PRO A 123 -5.04 8.75 10.83
C PRO A 123 -5.20 9.87 9.80
N SER A 124 -4.57 11.01 10.09
CA SER A 124 -4.54 12.14 9.16
C SER A 124 -3.88 11.73 7.84
N PRO A 125 -4.57 11.85 6.68
CA PRO A 125 -4.07 11.34 5.41
C PRO A 125 -2.78 12.01 4.96
N VAL A 126 -1.84 11.22 4.46
CA VAL A 126 -0.70 11.70 3.68
C VAL A 126 -1.05 11.61 2.19
N ILE A 127 -1.14 12.77 1.54
CA ILE A 127 -1.36 12.88 0.10
C ILE A 127 -0.02 12.73 -0.62
N ILE A 128 0.08 11.72 -1.48
CA ILE A 128 1.24 11.49 -2.34
C ILE A 128 0.89 11.83 -3.78
N ASN A 129 1.90 12.08 -4.61
CA ASN A 129 1.78 12.43 -6.03
C ASN A 129 1.13 13.79 -6.34
N TRP A 130 1.01 14.67 -5.34
CA TRP A 130 0.36 15.96 -5.54
C TRP A 130 1.07 16.81 -6.60
N GLY A 131 0.33 17.26 -7.62
CA GLY A 131 0.87 18.03 -8.73
C GLY A 131 1.68 17.23 -9.76
N ILE A 132 1.86 15.92 -9.59
CA ILE A 132 2.58 15.09 -10.55
C ILE A 132 1.80 14.97 -11.86
N ASP A 133 2.49 15.24 -12.96
CA ASP A 133 2.01 14.92 -14.30
C ASP A 133 2.34 13.46 -14.64
N HIS A 134 1.31 12.61 -14.63
CA HIS A 134 1.44 11.19 -14.94
C HIS A 134 2.12 10.91 -16.28
N ARG A 135 2.04 11.83 -17.25
CA ARG A 135 2.60 11.66 -18.60
C ARG A 135 4.13 11.64 -18.61
N LEU A 136 4.75 12.27 -17.62
CA LEU A 136 6.20 12.24 -17.43
C LEU A 136 6.69 10.86 -16.98
N ILE A 137 5.84 10.12 -16.27
CA ILE A 137 6.15 8.77 -15.76
C ILE A 137 5.70 7.70 -16.75
N SER A 138 4.50 7.85 -17.33
CA SER A 138 3.93 6.89 -18.27
C SER A 138 4.41 7.08 -19.72
N HIS A 139 5.30 8.05 -19.96
CA HIS A 139 5.78 8.46 -21.29
C HIS A 139 4.63 8.63 -22.30
N TRP A 140 3.50 9.21 -21.86
CA TRP A 140 2.25 9.42 -22.62
C TRP A 140 1.52 8.17 -23.11
N ASN A 141 2.18 7.01 -23.11
CA ASN A 141 1.67 5.76 -23.68
C ASN A 141 1.14 4.79 -22.63
N GLY A 142 1.45 5.01 -21.34
CA GLY A 142 1.00 4.17 -20.23
C GLY A 142 -0.24 4.67 -19.49
N GLY A 143 -0.60 3.97 -18.41
CA GLY A 143 -1.78 4.24 -17.60
C GLY A 143 -1.68 5.50 -16.72
N HIS A 144 -2.82 6.16 -16.49
CA HIS A 144 -2.91 7.35 -15.63
C HIS A 144 -2.61 7.05 -14.15
N ASN A 145 -2.84 5.80 -13.72
CA ASN A 145 -2.65 5.37 -12.33
C ASN A 145 -1.24 4.82 -12.06
N LEU A 146 -0.39 4.65 -13.08
CA LEU A 146 0.99 4.18 -12.89
C LEU A 146 1.78 4.96 -11.83
N PRO A 147 1.67 6.30 -11.71
CA PRO A 147 2.40 7.07 -10.70
C PRO A 147 2.16 6.62 -9.26
N LYS A 148 1.10 5.86 -8.97
CA LYS A 148 0.87 5.29 -7.64
C LYS A 148 2.04 4.44 -7.17
N ILE A 149 2.67 3.66 -8.06
CA ILE A 149 3.79 2.76 -7.73
C ILE A 149 5.06 3.53 -7.29
N PRO A 150 5.66 4.42 -8.11
CA PRO A 150 6.81 5.18 -7.66
C PRO A 150 6.45 6.08 -6.46
N GLY A 151 5.27 6.71 -6.45
CA GLY A 151 4.86 7.57 -5.35
C GLY A 151 4.79 6.89 -3.99
N ILE A 152 4.26 5.65 -3.93
CA ILE A 152 4.22 4.91 -2.65
C ILE A 152 5.60 4.41 -2.26
N VAL A 153 6.46 4.04 -3.23
CA VAL A 153 7.86 3.69 -2.95
C VAL A 153 8.61 4.88 -2.35
N ASP A 154 8.49 6.06 -2.96
CA ASP A 154 9.15 7.29 -2.48
C ASP A 154 8.69 7.65 -1.07
N TYR A 155 7.39 7.55 -0.79
CA TYR A 155 6.85 7.77 0.56
C TYR A 155 7.43 6.78 1.58
N LEU A 156 7.37 5.47 1.28
CA LEU A 156 7.86 4.44 2.19
C LEU A 156 9.37 4.54 2.42
N ASP A 157 10.13 4.86 1.38
CA ASP A 157 11.57 5.07 1.48
C ASP A 157 11.90 6.28 2.35
N ALA A 158 11.13 7.36 2.22
CA ALA A 158 11.32 8.56 3.01
C ALA A 158 10.96 8.37 4.49
N VAL A 159 9.81 7.80 4.81
CA VAL A 159 9.33 7.66 6.20
C VAL A 159 9.99 6.52 6.98
N LEU A 160 10.54 5.51 6.29
CA LEU A 160 11.35 4.45 6.91
C LEU A 160 12.84 4.81 6.98
N HIS A 161 13.25 5.95 6.42
CA HIS A 161 14.65 6.37 6.48
C HIS A 161 15.06 6.69 7.95
N PRO A 162 16.29 6.34 8.38
CA PRO A 162 16.76 6.67 9.72
C PRO A 162 16.69 8.17 10.05
N ASP A 163 16.95 9.02 9.05
CA ASP A 163 16.93 10.48 9.14
C ASP A 163 15.52 11.09 8.93
N ALA A 164 14.48 10.27 8.78
CA ALA A 164 13.11 10.78 8.72
C ALA A 164 12.78 11.54 10.02
N HIS A 165 12.08 12.67 9.88
CA HIS A 165 11.65 13.49 10.99
C HIS A 165 10.91 12.61 12.01
N PRO A 166 11.26 12.66 13.31
CA PRO A 166 10.70 11.73 14.30
C PRO A 166 9.17 11.69 14.32
N SER A 167 8.53 12.82 13.99
CA SER A 167 7.08 12.91 13.98
C SER A 167 6.39 12.16 12.83
N GLU A 168 7.11 11.94 11.72
CA GLU A 168 6.62 11.27 10.50
C GLU A 168 7.21 9.86 10.35
N ARG A 169 8.34 9.58 11.01
CA ARG A 169 9.09 8.34 10.89
C ARG A 169 8.25 7.13 11.28
N LEU A 170 8.27 6.10 10.44
CA LEU A 170 7.66 4.80 10.68
C LEU A 170 8.75 3.75 10.93
N SER A 171 8.34 2.66 11.57
CA SER A 171 9.09 1.41 11.68
C SER A 171 8.59 0.41 10.64
N GLU A 172 9.37 -0.62 10.33
CA GLU A 172 9.00 -1.63 9.33
C GLU A 172 7.67 -2.35 9.63
N ASP A 173 7.34 -2.52 10.91
CA ASP A 173 6.13 -3.19 11.39
C ASP A 173 4.93 -2.25 11.58
N ASP A 174 5.11 -0.94 11.41
CA ASP A 174 3.99 0.02 11.46
C ASP A 174 3.06 -0.21 10.27
N ILE A 175 1.76 -0.02 10.46
CA ILE A 175 0.76 -0.36 9.45
C ILE A 175 0.50 0.83 8.53
N ILE A 176 0.51 0.55 7.22
CA ILE A 176 0.10 1.46 6.17
C ILE A 176 -1.24 1.00 5.62
N LEU A 177 -2.19 1.92 5.51
CA LEU A 177 -3.36 1.80 4.66
C LEU A 177 -3.16 2.74 3.46
N MET A 178 -3.10 2.19 2.25
CA MET A 178 -3.09 2.95 1.01
C MET A 178 -4.46 2.79 0.33
N VAL A 179 -5.12 3.89 -0.01
CA VAL A 179 -6.43 3.88 -0.68
C VAL A 179 -6.46 4.84 -1.88
N ASP A 180 -7.28 4.52 -2.88
CA ASP A 180 -7.52 5.42 -4.01
C ASP A 180 -8.18 6.73 -3.56
N GLY A 181 -7.73 7.83 -4.18
CA GLY A 181 -8.05 9.17 -3.71
C GLY A 181 -9.31 9.79 -4.29
N HIS A 182 -10.07 9.17 -5.19
CA HIS A 182 -11.19 9.84 -5.87
C HIS A 182 -12.51 9.06 -5.87
N ASP A 183 -12.54 7.89 -5.28
CA ASP A 183 -13.67 6.97 -5.37
C ASP A 183 -13.74 6.03 -4.17
N VAL A 184 -13.10 6.37 -3.05
CA VAL A 184 -13.16 5.61 -1.80
C VAL A 184 -13.96 6.37 -0.76
N TRP A 185 -14.93 5.71 -0.14
CA TRP A 185 -15.64 6.21 1.05
C TRP A 185 -15.42 5.27 2.22
N PHE A 186 -15.09 5.83 3.38
CA PHE A 186 -15.03 5.06 4.62
C PHE A 186 -16.43 4.94 5.20
N GLN A 187 -16.81 3.73 5.61
CA GLN A 187 -18.10 3.42 6.22
C GLN A 187 -17.98 3.07 7.70
N LEU A 188 -16.91 2.37 8.09
CA LEU A 188 -16.71 1.88 9.46
C LEU A 188 -15.41 2.44 10.08
N PRO A 189 -15.35 2.58 11.42
CA PRO A 189 -14.20 3.16 12.12
C PRO A 189 -12.88 2.40 11.93
N ALA A 190 -11.76 3.08 12.16
CA ALA A 190 -10.40 2.51 12.05
C ALA A 190 -10.18 1.29 12.95
N GLN A 191 -10.84 1.23 14.11
CA GLN A 191 -10.80 0.07 15.00
C GLN A 191 -11.26 -1.21 14.29
N ILE A 192 -12.43 -1.18 13.66
CA ILE A 192 -12.98 -2.34 12.93
C ILE A 192 -12.07 -2.74 11.78
N MET A 193 -11.48 -1.77 11.06
CA MET A 193 -10.50 -2.06 10.02
C MET A 193 -9.33 -2.89 10.54
N LEU A 194 -8.70 -2.45 11.62
CA LEU A 194 -7.51 -3.09 12.17
C LEU A 194 -7.84 -4.47 12.74
N GLU A 195 -8.97 -4.62 13.43
CA GLU A 195 -9.45 -5.92 13.92
C GLU A 195 -9.68 -6.91 12.77
N ARG A 196 -10.34 -6.48 11.69
CA ARG A 196 -10.56 -7.30 10.50
C ARG A 196 -9.26 -7.63 9.77
N TYR A 197 -8.35 -6.68 9.63
CA TYR A 197 -7.04 -6.91 9.02
C TYR A 197 -6.29 -8.05 9.73
N HIS A 198 -6.24 -8.02 11.06
CA HIS A 198 -5.61 -9.10 11.83
C HIS A 198 -6.33 -10.43 11.69
N ARG A 199 -7.66 -10.42 11.78
CA ARG A 199 -8.46 -11.65 11.67
C ARG A 199 -8.30 -12.30 10.29
N ILE A 200 -8.40 -11.53 9.20
CA ILE A 200 -8.27 -12.03 7.83
C ILE A 200 -6.87 -12.62 7.59
N ASN A 201 -5.82 -11.93 8.06
CA ASN A 201 -4.46 -12.46 7.98
C ASN A 201 -4.26 -13.74 8.80
N LYS A 202 -4.87 -13.83 9.99
CA LYS A 202 -4.84 -15.04 10.81
C LYS A 202 -5.50 -16.21 10.06
N GLU A 203 -6.72 -16.02 9.57
CA GLU A 203 -7.45 -17.04 8.81
C GLU A 203 -6.69 -17.48 7.54
N ALA A 204 -6.08 -16.53 6.83
CA ALA A 204 -5.24 -16.84 5.66
C ALA A 204 -4.01 -17.67 6.02
N ASN A 205 -3.31 -17.32 7.12
CA ASN A 205 -2.16 -18.06 7.59
C ASN A 205 -2.52 -19.47 8.11
N GLU A 206 -3.71 -19.64 8.69
CA GLU A 206 -4.26 -20.95 9.03
C GLU A 206 -4.54 -21.80 7.77
N ARG A 207 -5.09 -21.20 6.71
CA ARG A 207 -5.28 -21.88 5.41
C ARG A 207 -3.95 -22.29 4.80
N LEU A 208 -2.96 -21.39 4.73
CA LEU A 208 -1.61 -21.71 4.26
C LEU A 208 -1.01 -22.87 5.07
N ARG A 209 -1.22 -22.88 6.39
CA ARG A 209 -0.73 -23.95 7.26
C ARG A 209 -1.37 -25.29 6.95
N LYS A 210 -2.68 -25.33 6.69
CA LYS A 210 -3.40 -26.55 6.28
C LYS A 210 -2.86 -27.08 4.94
N GLN A 211 -2.51 -26.19 4.01
CA GLN A 211 -1.93 -26.56 2.71
C GLN A 211 -0.46 -27.03 2.82
N TRP A 212 0.25 -26.65 3.89
CA TRP A 212 1.62 -27.09 4.16
C TRP A 212 1.65 -28.51 4.73
N ASN A 213 1.52 -29.50 3.86
CA ASN A 213 1.54 -30.94 4.18
C ASN A 213 2.92 -31.52 4.52
N LYS A 214 3.88 -30.69 4.96
CA LYS A 214 5.27 -31.10 5.27
C LYS A 214 5.62 -30.83 6.72
N LYS A 215 6.58 -31.59 7.25
CA LYS A 215 7.12 -31.37 8.60
C LYS A 215 7.93 -30.06 8.66
N GLY A 216 7.90 -29.40 9.82
CA GLY A 216 8.68 -28.20 10.12
C GLY A 216 7.94 -26.88 9.91
N LYS A 217 8.66 -25.76 10.11
CA LYS A 217 8.09 -24.41 10.01
C LYS A 217 7.65 -24.13 8.57
N MET A 218 6.39 -23.73 8.41
CA MET A 218 5.83 -23.22 7.15
C MET A 218 6.60 -21.97 6.71
N PRO A 219 7.07 -21.89 5.45
CA PRO A 219 7.83 -20.73 4.96
C PRO A 219 6.96 -19.56 4.50
N MET A 220 5.66 -19.79 4.29
CA MET A 220 4.73 -18.84 3.68
C MET A 220 3.99 -18.06 4.75
N GLN A 221 3.64 -16.81 4.47
CA GLN A 221 2.80 -16.00 5.35
C GLN A 221 2.04 -14.94 4.56
N GLN A 222 0.83 -14.60 4.98
CA GLN A 222 0.12 -13.38 4.57
C GLN A 222 0.29 -12.30 5.64
N THR A 223 0.71 -11.12 5.21
CA THR A 223 0.90 -9.91 6.03
C THR A 223 0.29 -8.68 5.38
N ILE A 224 0.25 -8.63 4.05
CA ILE A 224 -0.42 -7.58 3.28
C ILE A 224 -1.78 -8.11 2.83
N LEU A 225 -2.81 -7.30 2.99
CA LEU A 225 -4.12 -7.54 2.44
C LEU A 225 -4.42 -6.53 1.33
N VAL A 226 -4.89 -7.04 0.20
CA VAL A 226 -5.28 -6.22 -0.95
C VAL A 226 -6.73 -6.49 -1.31
N ALA A 227 -7.43 -5.43 -1.70
CA ALA A 227 -8.77 -5.51 -2.26
C ALA A 227 -8.85 -6.51 -3.44
N THR A 228 -10.03 -7.11 -3.63
CA THR A 228 -10.27 -8.06 -4.72
C THR A 228 -11.44 -7.66 -5.60
N GLY A 229 -11.38 -7.94 -6.90
CA GLY A 229 -12.51 -7.91 -7.81
C GLY A 229 -12.85 -9.29 -8.36
N LYS A 230 -13.86 -9.32 -9.23
CA LYS A 230 -14.41 -10.54 -9.87
C LYS A 230 -14.02 -10.74 -11.33
N LYS A 231 -13.16 -9.87 -11.87
CA LYS A 231 -12.71 -9.97 -13.25
C LYS A 231 -11.20 -10.12 -13.34
N CYS A 232 -10.77 -11.16 -14.04
CA CYS A 232 -9.40 -11.29 -14.50
C CYS A 232 -9.25 -10.69 -15.89
N TYR A 233 -8.27 -9.82 -16.08
CA TYR A 233 -7.86 -9.31 -17.40
C TYR A 233 -6.68 -10.10 -17.96
N SER A 234 -6.94 -11.16 -18.72
CA SER A 234 -5.91 -11.94 -19.45
C SER A 234 -5.69 -11.44 -20.89
N GLY A 235 -4.57 -11.85 -21.51
CA GLY A 235 -4.31 -11.60 -22.93
C GLY A 235 -3.86 -10.18 -23.27
N LEU A 236 -3.39 -9.41 -22.29
CA LEU A 236 -3.00 -8.00 -22.42
C LEU A 236 -1.52 -7.78 -22.05
N ALA A 237 -0.66 -8.77 -22.34
CA ALA A 237 0.76 -8.73 -22.01
C ALA A 237 1.50 -7.59 -22.74
N ASP A 238 1.09 -7.28 -23.97
CA ASP A 238 1.56 -6.12 -24.76
C ASP A 238 1.25 -4.77 -24.09
N LYS A 239 0.33 -4.78 -23.13
CA LYS A 239 -0.09 -3.64 -22.29
C LYS A 239 0.46 -3.71 -20.86
N GLY A 240 1.45 -4.57 -20.62
CA GLY A 240 2.05 -4.76 -19.31
C GLY A 240 1.12 -5.44 -18.30
N ILE A 241 0.10 -6.17 -18.76
CA ILE A 241 -0.84 -6.89 -17.90
C ILE A 241 -0.56 -8.39 -17.99
N ASN A 242 0.26 -8.88 -17.07
CA ASN A 242 0.67 -10.29 -16.98
C ASN A 242 0.16 -10.97 -15.70
N ILE A 243 -1.15 -11.06 -15.54
CA ILE A 243 -1.75 -11.56 -14.30
C ILE A 243 -1.98 -13.08 -14.27
N GLN A 244 -1.77 -13.85 -15.35
CA GLN A 244 -1.83 -15.33 -15.36
C GLN A 244 -2.92 -15.94 -14.44
N CYS A 245 -4.19 -15.72 -14.80
CA CYS A 245 -5.38 -15.98 -13.96
C CYS A 245 -5.41 -17.38 -13.31
N GLU A 246 -4.89 -18.39 -14.01
CA GLU A 246 -4.85 -19.78 -13.59
C GLU A 246 -3.84 -20.08 -12.47
N LYS A 247 -2.96 -19.12 -12.13
CA LYS A 247 -1.97 -19.24 -11.05
C LYS A 247 -2.47 -18.67 -9.72
N TRP A 248 -3.60 -17.97 -9.72
CA TRP A 248 -4.13 -17.33 -8.51
C TRP A 248 -4.66 -18.36 -7.52
N PRO A 249 -4.60 -18.09 -6.21
CA PRO A 249 -5.22 -18.96 -5.23
C PRO A 249 -6.74 -18.94 -5.37
N GLU A 250 -7.38 -20.08 -5.14
CA GLU A 250 -8.84 -20.20 -5.12
C GLU A 250 -9.46 -19.36 -3.99
N SER A 251 -10.64 -18.80 -4.26
CA SER A 251 -11.40 -18.07 -3.24
C SER A 251 -11.86 -19.03 -2.14
N PRO A 252 -11.66 -18.69 -0.84
CA PRO A 252 -12.15 -19.49 0.27
C PRO A 252 -13.65 -19.28 0.53
N GLU A 253 -14.30 -18.35 -0.17
CA GLU A 253 -15.74 -18.13 -0.07
C GLU A 253 -16.52 -19.38 -0.53
N ARG A 254 -17.75 -19.52 -0.06
CA ARG A 254 -18.62 -20.67 -0.39
C ARG A 254 -18.73 -20.93 -1.89
N GLU A 255 -18.73 -22.20 -2.30
CA GLU A 255 -18.74 -22.59 -3.73
C GLU A 255 -20.05 -22.24 -4.45
N ASP A 256 -21.14 -22.03 -3.71
CA ASP A 256 -22.48 -21.66 -4.18
C ASP A 256 -22.80 -20.18 -3.89
N LEU A 257 -21.77 -19.31 -3.85
CA LEU A 257 -21.89 -17.91 -3.43
C LEU A 257 -23.02 -17.19 -4.14
N TYR A 258 -23.09 -17.29 -5.47
CA TYR A 258 -24.12 -16.70 -6.32
C TYR A 258 -25.14 -17.73 -6.83
N GLY A 259 -25.25 -18.88 -6.17
CA GLY A 259 -26.14 -19.99 -6.57
C GLY A 259 -25.44 -21.04 -7.44
N PRO A 260 -26.21 -21.94 -8.10
CA PRO A 260 -25.70 -23.10 -8.84
C PRO A 260 -24.74 -22.76 -9.99
N ASP A 261 -24.85 -21.54 -10.53
CA ASP A 261 -24.07 -21.05 -11.67
C ASP A 261 -22.78 -20.32 -11.26
N THR A 262 -22.46 -20.29 -9.96
CA THR A 262 -21.20 -19.72 -9.44
C THR A 262 -20.00 -20.31 -10.17
N GLU A 263 -19.23 -19.45 -10.84
CA GLU A 263 -18.00 -19.79 -11.57
C GLU A 263 -18.16 -20.90 -12.65
N LYS A 264 -19.38 -21.15 -13.14
CA LYS A 264 -19.61 -22.11 -14.25
C LYS A 264 -19.16 -21.58 -15.60
N ASP A 265 -19.32 -20.27 -15.80
CA ASP A 265 -18.77 -19.52 -16.93
C ASP A 265 -17.80 -18.47 -16.39
N GLY A 266 -16.50 -18.70 -16.55
CA GLY A 266 -15.47 -17.79 -16.05
C GLY A 266 -15.49 -16.41 -16.70
N GLU A 267 -16.09 -16.27 -17.88
CA GLU A 267 -16.32 -14.99 -18.55
C GLU A 267 -17.56 -14.26 -18.00
N HIS A 268 -18.38 -14.92 -17.18
CA HIS A 268 -19.52 -14.33 -16.51
C HIS A 268 -19.12 -13.79 -15.12
N TRP A 269 -18.40 -12.66 -15.10
CA TRP A 269 -17.78 -12.12 -13.88
C TRP A 269 -18.77 -11.74 -12.78
N GLN A 270 -20.06 -11.56 -13.05
CA GLN A 270 -21.08 -11.28 -12.03
C GLN A 270 -21.19 -12.42 -11.01
N THR A 271 -21.05 -13.67 -11.45
CA THR A 271 -21.13 -14.89 -10.62
C THR A 271 -19.76 -15.49 -10.29
N ASN A 272 -18.67 -14.81 -10.61
CA ASN A 272 -17.34 -15.19 -10.12
C ASN A 272 -17.17 -14.75 -8.67
N ARG A 273 -16.63 -15.63 -7.82
CA ARG A 273 -16.24 -15.21 -6.46
C ARG A 273 -15.12 -14.18 -6.58
N PRO A 274 -15.05 -13.18 -5.67
CA PRO A 274 -13.90 -12.27 -5.66
C PRO A 274 -12.62 -13.08 -5.54
N ARG A 275 -11.65 -12.80 -6.41
CA ARG A 275 -10.42 -13.62 -6.52
C ARG A 275 -9.23 -12.85 -7.05
N TRP A 276 -9.44 -11.88 -7.92
CA TRP A 276 -8.35 -11.16 -8.58
C TRP A 276 -8.12 -9.82 -7.91
N ILE A 277 -6.89 -9.30 -7.95
CA ILE A 277 -6.56 -8.05 -7.27
C ILE A 277 -7.42 -6.88 -7.77
N ASN A 278 -7.76 -5.99 -6.85
CA ASN A 278 -8.20 -4.63 -7.16
C ASN A 278 -7.20 -3.65 -6.54
N GLY A 279 -6.62 -2.77 -7.36
CA GLY A 279 -5.51 -1.92 -6.95
C GLY A 279 -5.90 -0.66 -6.17
N GLY A 280 -7.10 -0.63 -5.59
CA GLY A 280 -7.64 0.56 -4.92
C GLY A 280 -7.44 0.61 -3.41
N VAL A 281 -7.17 -0.53 -2.75
CA VAL A 281 -6.93 -0.59 -1.30
C VAL A 281 -5.87 -1.64 -0.99
N TYR A 282 -4.86 -1.23 -0.22
CA TYR A 282 -3.82 -2.09 0.33
C TYR A 282 -3.64 -1.77 1.80
N ILE A 283 -3.47 -2.79 2.64
CA ILE A 283 -3.13 -2.61 4.06
C ILE A 283 -2.08 -3.63 4.49
N GLY A 284 -1.04 -3.18 5.19
CA GLY A 284 0.00 -4.07 5.70
C GLY A 284 1.17 -3.34 6.36
N PRO A 285 2.17 -4.08 6.86
CA PRO A 285 3.36 -3.49 7.47
C PRO A 285 4.14 -2.66 6.44
N ALA A 286 4.65 -1.50 6.85
CA ALA A 286 5.37 -0.56 5.99
C ALA A 286 6.56 -1.21 5.26
N GLY A 287 7.30 -2.09 5.96
CA GLY A 287 8.42 -2.81 5.39
C GLY A 287 8.02 -3.84 4.33
N ASP A 288 6.91 -4.54 4.54
CA ASP A 288 6.36 -5.51 3.59
C ASP A 288 5.81 -4.79 2.35
N MET A 289 5.04 -3.72 2.58
CA MET A 289 4.52 -2.84 1.53
C MET A 289 5.65 -2.26 0.68
N ARG A 290 6.77 -1.84 1.29
CA ARG A 290 7.94 -1.33 0.57
C ARG A 290 8.57 -2.40 -0.31
N ARG A 291 8.69 -3.65 0.17
CA ARG A 291 9.21 -4.76 -0.66
C ARG A 291 8.29 -5.07 -1.84
N LEU A 292 6.98 -5.14 -1.60
CA LEU A 292 5.96 -5.37 -2.63
C LEU A 292 6.06 -4.30 -3.73
N PHE A 293 5.95 -3.02 -3.36
CA PHE A 293 5.91 -1.95 -4.35
C PHE A 293 7.25 -1.71 -5.03
N ARG A 294 8.40 -1.96 -4.38
CA ARG A 294 9.71 -1.96 -5.08
C ARG A 294 9.81 -3.07 -6.12
N ARG A 295 9.22 -4.26 -5.88
CA ARG A 295 9.13 -5.30 -6.91
C ARG A 295 8.27 -4.83 -8.08
N SER A 296 7.10 -4.24 -7.80
CA SER A 296 6.23 -3.68 -8.84
C SER A 296 6.89 -2.53 -9.61
N LEU A 297 7.66 -1.67 -8.93
CA LEU A 297 8.43 -0.58 -9.55
C LEU A 297 9.49 -1.14 -10.50
N PHE A 298 10.25 -2.15 -10.07
CA PHE A 298 11.21 -2.81 -10.93
C PHE A 298 10.54 -3.38 -12.19
N THR A 299 9.41 -4.06 -12.06
CA THR A 299 8.67 -4.60 -13.21
C THR A 299 8.17 -3.48 -14.13
N MET A 300 7.69 -2.38 -13.56
CA MET A 300 7.28 -1.20 -14.32
C MET A 300 8.44 -0.61 -15.14
N GLU A 301 9.57 -0.35 -14.49
CA GLU A 301 10.75 0.24 -15.13
C GLU A 301 11.35 -0.68 -16.20
N ALA A 302 11.41 -1.99 -15.93
CA ALA A 302 11.86 -2.97 -16.91
C ALA A 302 10.94 -2.99 -18.14
N GLY A 303 9.62 -3.06 -17.94
CA GLY A 303 8.66 -3.03 -19.03
C GLY A 303 8.72 -1.75 -19.85
N ILE A 304 8.83 -0.58 -19.20
CA ILE A 304 9.03 0.71 -19.88
C ILE A 304 10.34 0.70 -20.69
N GLY A 305 11.43 0.18 -20.10
CA GLY A 305 12.74 0.07 -20.76
C GLY A 305 12.73 -0.83 -21.99
N GLU A 306 11.86 -1.85 -22.00
CA GLU A 306 11.61 -2.73 -23.15
C GLU A 306 10.61 -2.14 -24.16
N GLY A 307 10.06 -0.96 -23.90
CA GLY A 307 9.08 -0.29 -24.77
C GLY A 307 7.64 -0.80 -24.60
N ILE A 308 7.36 -1.59 -23.56
CA ILE A 308 6.02 -2.06 -23.24
C ILE A 308 5.19 -0.89 -22.70
N LYS A 309 3.96 -0.78 -23.19
CA LYS A 309 3.02 0.25 -22.72
C LYS A 309 2.39 -0.22 -21.42
N MET A 310 3.02 0.08 -20.29
CA MET A 310 2.50 -0.30 -18.98
C MET A 310 1.17 0.43 -18.71
N HIS A 311 0.05 -0.27 -18.58
CA HIS A 311 -1.26 0.38 -18.44
C HIS A 311 -1.88 0.33 -17.05
N SER A 312 -1.43 -0.57 -16.17
CA SER A 312 -2.11 -0.85 -14.91
C SER A 312 -1.13 -1.12 -13.78
N GLU A 313 -1.19 -0.29 -12.73
CA GLU A 313 -0.54 -0.53 -11.45
C GLU A 313 -1.06 -1.79 -10.77
N GLN A 314 -2.36 -2.04 -10.87
CA GLN A 314 -3.02 -3.23 -10.32
C GLN A 314 -2.42 -4.50 -10.94
N ALA A 315 -2.14 -4.49 -12.25
CA ALA A 315 -1.54 -5.64 -12.92
C ALA A 315 -0.11 -5.91 -12.44
N LEU A 316 0.68 -4.87 -12.17
CA LEU A 316 2.04 -5.00 -11.64
C LEU A 316 2.05 -5.67 -10.26
N THR A 317 1.14 -5.31 -9.37
CA THR A 317 0.98 -5.99 -8.08
C THR A 317 0.38 -7.39 -8.24
N GLY A 318 -0.49 -7.59 -9.25
CA GLY A 318 -1.05 -8.90 -9.58
C GLY A 318 0.01 -9.90 -10.06
N GLU A 319 1.00 -9.44 -10.81
CA GLU A 319 2.15 -10.28 -11.20
C GLU A 319 2.96 -10.73 -9.98
N VAL A 320 3.09 -9.90 -8.94
CA VAL A 320 3.72 -10.31 -7.67
C VAL A 320 2.94 -11.41 -6.97
N VAL A 321 1.60 -11.38 -7.01
CA VAL A 321 0.76 -12.50 -6.50
C VAL A 321 1.08 -13.78 -7.24
N VAL A 322 1.19 -13.72 -8.58
CA VAL A 322 1.52 -14.88 -9.41
C VAL A 322 2.89 -15.45 -9.08
N GLU A 323 3.92 -14.60 -9.03
CA GLU A 323 5.29 -15.01 -8.68
C GLU A 323 5.35 -15.71 -7.33
N GLN A 324 4.67 -15.12 -6.34
CA GLN A 324 4.57 -15.70 -5.01
C GLN A 324 3.84 -17.05 -5.04
N GLU A 325 2.68 -17.16 -5.68
CA GLU A 325 1.92 -18.42 -5.67
C GLU A 325 2.60 -19.55 -6.46
N ILE A 326 3.31 -19.24 -7.54
CA ILE A 326 4.19 -20.20 -8.23
C ILE A 326 5.27 -20.69 -7.26
N PHE A 327 5.92 -19.78 -6.53
CA PHE A 327 6.94 -20.14 -5.56
C PHE A 327 6.38 -20.97 -4.40
N ARG A 328 5.22 -20.58 -3.84
CA ARG A 328 4.52 -21.32 -2.80
C ARG A 328 4.14 -22.73 -3.27
N LYS A 329 3.64 -22.88 -4.50
CA LYS A 329 3.35 -24.19 -5.11
C LYS A 329 4.61 -25.04 -5.22
N PHE A 330 5.70 -24.47 -5.74
CA PHE A 330 7.00 -25.16 -5.78
C PHE A 330 7.45 -25.64 -4.40
N GLN A 331 7.34 -24.81 -3.37
CA GLN A 331 7.70 -25.19 -1.99
C GLN A 331 6.81 -26.31 -1.44
N ARG A 332 5.49 -26.28 -1.71
CA ARG A 332 4.55 -27.35 -1.32
C ARG A 332 4.86 -28.67 -2.03
N GLU A 333 5.30 -28.65 -3.27
CA GLU A 333 5.64 -29.87 -4.01
C GLU A 333 7.02 -30.39 -3.63
N LYS A 334 8.06 -29.56 -3.76
CA LYS A 334 9.46 -29.96 -3.68
C LYS A 334 10.10 -29.79 -2.30
N GLY A 335 9.43 -29.10 -1.38
CA GLY A 335 9.98 -28.77 -0.07
C GLY A 335 10.77 -27.46 -0.09
N ARG A 336 11.38 -27.14 1.07
CA ARG A 336 12.14 -25.89 1.21
C ARG A 336 13.48 -26.00 0.47
N PRO A 337 13.91 -24.95 -0.25
CA PRO A 337 15.25 -24.89 -0.82
C PRO A 337 16.34 -25.04 0.26
N ARG A 338 17.57 -25.39 -0.15
CA ARG A 338 18.74 -25.40 0.74
C ARG A 338 18.92 -24.02 1.39
N ARG A 339 19.37 -23.97 2.65
CA ARG A 339 19.38 -22.77 3.52
C ARG A 339 19.87 -21.49 2.82
N GLY A 340 21.02 -21.50 2.14
CA GLY A 340 21.55 -20.31 1.46
C GLY A 340 20.71 -19.84 0.27
N MET A 341 20.12 -20.77 -0.49
CA MET A 341 19.20 -20.45 -1.59
C MET A 341 17.84 -19.98 -1.07
N ARG A 342 17.39 -20.58 0.04
CA ARG A 342 16.11 -20.29 0.68
C ARG A 342 16.00 -18.83 1.09
N ASP A 343 16.98 -18.31 1.83
CA ASP A 343 16.89 -16.96 2.36
C ASP A 343 16.88 -15.90 1.22
N MET A 344 17.58 -16.19 0.11
CA MET A 344 17.52 -15.37 -1.11
C MET A 344 16.16 -15.46 -1.82
N LEU A 345 15.61 -16.66 -1.99
CA LEU A 345 14.34 -16.87 -2.68
C LEU A 345 13.16 -16.34 -1.86
N ASP A 346 13.13 -16.61 -0.55
CA ASP A 346 12.10 -16.08 0.35
C ASP A 346 12.07 -14.54 0.27
N LYS A 347 13.25 -13.87 0.31
CA LYS A 347 13.34 -12.41 0.16
C LYS A 347 12.86 -11.87 -1.19
N LYS A 348 12.92 -12.67 -2.25
CA LYS A 348 12.60 -12.26 -3.63
C LYS A 348 11.25 -12.75 -4.15
N LEU A 349 10.59 -13.68 -3.46
CA LEU A 349 9.40 -14.36 -3.97
C LEU A 349 8.30 -14.55 -2.90
N GLU A 350 8.59 -14.37 -1.61
CA GLU A 350 7.56 -14.37 -0.55
C GLU A 350 7.36 -12.94 -0.05
N TYR A 351 6.39 -12.24 -0.66
CA TYR A 351 6.11 -10.83 -0.41
C TYR A 351 5.12 -10.59 0.72
N GLY A 352 4.41 -11.63 1.15
CA GLY A 352 3.36 -11.51 2.16
C GLY A 352 2.03 -11.04 1.60
N ILE A 353 1.92 -10.86 0.28
CA ILE A 353 0.69 -10.37 -0.38
C ILE A 353 -0.42 -11.42 -0.30
N GLY A 354 -1.62 -10.97 0.05
CA GLY A 354 -2.84 -11.75 0.00
C GLY A 354 -4.06 -10.88 -0.22
N LEU A 355 -5.24 -11.50 -0.13
CA LEU A 355 -6.44 -11.02 -0.80
C LEU A 355 -7.65 -10.96 0.15
N ASP A 356 -8.41 -9.88 0.07
CA ASP A 356 -9.66 -9.64 0.81
C ASP A 356 -10.85 -10.30 0.12
N TYR A 357 -10.84 -11.64 0.06
CA TYR A 357 -11.83 -12.44 -0.67
C TYR A 357 -13.29 -12.15 -0.28
N GLY A 358 -13.55 -11.99 1.02
CA GLY A 358 -14.88 -11.65 1.52
C GLY A 358 -15.26 -10.19 1.34
N GLN A 359 -14.37 -9.36 0.78
CA GLN A 359 -14.52 -7.91 0.62
C GLN A 359 -14.89 -7.21 1.94
N GLN A 360 -14.30 -7.67 3.05
CA GLN A 360 -14.61 -7.22 4.41
C GLN A 360 -13.92 -5.90 4.75
N ILE A 361 -12.77 -5.63 4.14
CA ILE A 361 -12.10 -4.34 4.21
C ILE A 361 -12.63 -3.42 3.12
N SER A 362 -12.64 -3.86 1.87
CA SER A 362 -13.04 -3.03 0.74
C SER A 362 -13.97 -3.77 -0.19
N MET A 363 -15.16 -3.20 -0.40
CA MET A 363 -16.13 -3.63 -1.39
C MET A 363 -16.02 -2.81 -2.66
N GLN A 364 -15.91 -3.48 -3.80
CA GLN A 364 -15.76 -2.88 -5.11
C GLN A 364 -17.13 -2.86 -5.77
N THR A 365 -17.67 -1.68 -6.02
CA THR A 365 -19.02 -1.55 -6.60
C THR A 365 -19.08 -1.95 -8.09
N GLN A 366 -17.94 -2.13 -8.75
CA GLN A 366 -17.87 -2.65 -10.10
C GLN A 366 -18.01 -4.18 -10.11
N TRP A 367 -18.86 -4.71 -11.01
CA TRP A 367 -19.14 -6.15 -11.17
C TRP A 367 -19.89 -6.80 -10.00
N THR A 368 -20.49 -6.00 -9.13
CA THR A 368 -21.36 -6.46 -8.03
C THR A 368 -22.83 -6.15 -8.35
N GLN A 369 -23.20 -6.38 -9.61
CA GLN A 369 -24.56 -6.30 -10.12
C GLN A 369 -24.90 -7.64 -10.78
N ASP A 370 -26.17 -8.03 -10.73
CA ASP A 370 -26.68 -9.13 -11.55
C ASP A 370 -26.94 -8.69 -12.99
N ASP A 371 -27.46 -9.60 -13.81
CA ASP A 371 -27.74 -9.36 -15.24
C ASP A 371 -28.88 -8.36 -15.48
N GLU A 372 -29.76 -8.18 -14.50
CA GLU A 372 -30.79 -7.15 -14.50
C GLU A 372 -30.25 -5.78 -14.03
N GLY A 373 -28.98 -5.72 -13.61
CA GLY A 373 -28.33 -4.51 -13.11
C GLY A 373 -28.67 -4.17 -11.66
N ARG A 374 -29.28 -5.09 -10.91
CA ARG A 374 -29.55 -4.94 -9.47
C ARG A 374 -28.26 -5.16 -8.70
N ASP A 375 -28.00 -4.32 -7.71
CA ASP A 375 -26.80 -4.43 -6.90
C ASP A 375 -26.88 -5.61 -5.93
N HIS A 376 -25.77 -6.31 -5.77
CA HIS A 376 -25.60 -7.39 -4.79
C HIS A 376 -25.65 -6.89 -3.34
N GLY A 377 -25.49 -5.58 -3.15
CA GLY A 377 -25.52 -4.92 -1.86
C GLY A 377 -26.31 -3.62 -1.89
N ALA A 378 -26.81 -3.23 -0.72
CA ALA A 378 -27.61 -2.04 -0.54
C ALA A 378 -27.30 -1.37 0.80
N PHE A 379 -27.60 -0.07 0.87
CA PHE A 379 -27.62 0.66 2.15
C PHE A 379 -28.90 0.29 2.90
N VAL A 380 -28.76 -0.34 4.06
CA VAL A 380 -29.86 -0.89 4.85
C VAL A 380 -29.62 -0.68 6.34
N THR A 381 -30.72 -0.65 7.09
CA THR A 381 -30.70 -0.63 8.56
C THR A 381 -30.65 -2.06 9.06
N LEU A 382 -29.50 -2.49 9.57
CA LEU A 382 -29.25 -3.90 9.91
C LEU A 382 -29.92 -4.36 11.21
N GLY A 383 -30.56 -3.46 11.96
CA GLY A 383 -31.49 -3.82 13.04
C GLY A 383 -32.84 -4.35 12.55
N ASP A 384 -33.18 -4.15 11.27
CA ASP A 384 -34.44 -4.61 10.67
C ASP A 384 -34.25 -5.92 9.89
N GLN A 385 -34.45 -7.05 10.56
CA GLN A 385 -34.32 -8.37 9.92
C GLN A 385 -35.35 -8.60 8.81
N LYS A 386 -36.53 -7.98 8.90
CA LYS A 386 -37.55 -8.10 7.86
C LYS A 386 -37.07 -7.44 6.56
N LEU A 387 -36.48 -6.25 6.66
CA LEU A 387 -35.86 -5.57 5.52
C LEU A 387 -34.73 -6.43 4.90
N ILE A 388 -33.89 -7.04 5.73
CA ILE A 388 -32.84 -7.94 5.27
C ILE A 388 -33.41 -9.17 4.53
N ASP A 389 -34.49 -9.75 5.06
CA ASP A 389 -35.18 -10.89 4.45
C ASP A 389 -35.82 -10.52 3.10
N GLU A 390 -36.43 -9.33 2.98
CA GLU A 390 -36.99 -8.79 1.74
C GLU A 390 -35.91 -8.63 0.66
N TYR A 391 -34.79 -7.96 0.98
CA TYR A 391 -33.66 -7.82 0.05
C TYR A 391 -33.05 -9.17 -0.36
N SER A 392 -32.93 -10.11 0.60
CA SER A 392 -32.42 -11.45 0.31
C SER A 392 -33.34 -12.19 -0.66
N ALA A 393 -34.66 -12.14 -0.43
CA ALA A 393 -35.65 -12.75 -1.30
C ALA A 393 -35.64 -12.15 -2.71
N ASP A 394 -35.53 -10.83 -2.84
CA ASP A 394 -35.46 -10.13 -4.12
C ASP A 394 -34.21 -10.54 -4.93
N LEU A 395 -33.09 -10.80 -4.25
CA LEU A 395 -31.85 -11.32 -4.85
C LEU A 395 -31.86 -12.84 -5.05
N GLY A 396 -32.95 -13.54 -4.72
CA GLY A 396 -33.06 -15.00 -4.85
C GLY A 396 -32.22 -15.78 -3.83
N ILE A 397 -31.81 -15.14 -2.73
CA ILE A 397 -30.98 -15.74 -1.68
C ILE A 397 -31.90 -16.43 -0.67
N SER A 398 -31.97 -17.76 -0.74
CA SER A 398 -32.75 -18.59 0.18
C SER A 398 -31.93 -19.77 0.72
N PRO A 399 -31.87 -19.98 2.05
CA PRO A 399 -32.42 -19.11 3.10
C PRO A 399 -31.65 -17.78 3.20
N THR A 400 -32.25 -16.75 3.81
CA THR A 400 -31.56 -15.49 4.12
C THR A 400 -30.26 -15.77 4.88
N ARG A 401 -29.14 -15.29 4.36
CA ARG A 401 -27.80 -15.56 4.88
C ARG A 401 -27.29 -14.47 5.82
N LEU A 402 -27.43 -13.20 5.43
CA LEU A 402 -27.07 -12.05 6.27
C LEU A 402 -28.00 -11.97 7.50
N LYS A 403 -27.43 -11.96 8.71
CA LYS A 403 -28.18 -11.95 9.99
C LYS A 403 -27.84 -10.73 10.82
N GLY A 404 -28.61 -9.66 10.64
CA GLY A 404 -28.46 -8.40 11.35
C GLY A 404 -27.04 -7.83 11.31
N LEU A 405 -26.68 -7.10 12.36
CA LEU A 405 -25.33 -6.55 12.51
C LEU A 405 -24.27 -7.61 12.84
N PRO A 406 -23.10 -7.56 12.19
CA PRO A 406 -21.90 -8.26 12.63
C PRO A 406 -21.47 -7.88 14.06
N GLU A 407 -20.93 -8.86 14.80
CA GLU A 407 -20.51 -8.68 16.20
C GLU A 407 -19.39 -7.65 16.38
N ASP A 408 -18.46 -7.53 15.43
CA ASP A 408 -17.40 -6.53 15.48
C ASP A 408 -17.95 -5.10 15.38
N ILE A 409 -19.03 -4.88 14.63
CA ILE A 409 -19.71 -3.59 14.55
C ILE A 409 -20.51 -3.32 15.82
N LYS A 410 -21.26 -4.31 16.35
CA LYS A 410 -22.04 -4.14 17.59
C LYS A 410 -21.18 -3.71 18.79
N ASN A 411 -19.96 -4.23 18.87
CA ASN A 411 -19.05 -3.99 19.99
C ASN A 411 -18.13 -2.78 19.78
N ALA A 412 -18.13 -2.17 18.60
CA ALA A 412 -17.30 -1.01 18.31
C ALA A 412 -17.99 0.29 18.76
N GLU A 413 -17.18 1.22 19.26
CA GLU A 413 -17.64 2.57 19.57
C GLU A 413 -18.28 3.21 18.33
N ASN A 414 -19.43 3.84 18.52
CA ASN A 414 -20.14 4.51 17.45
C ASN A 414 -19.65 5.97 17.36
N PRO A 415 -19.00 6.41 16.26
CA PRO A 415 -18.48 7.77 16.16
C PRO A 415 -19.56 8.85 16.28
N LEU A 416 -20.84 8.50 16.02
CA LEU A 416 -21.94 9.44 16.16
C LEU A 416 -22.25 9.79 17.63
N GLU A 417 -21.83 8.97 18.60
CA GLU A 417 -21.98 9.27 20.03
C GLU A 417 -21.29 10.59 20.44
N LEU A 418 -20.30 11.05 19.67
CA LEU A 418 -19.65 12.34 19.85
C LEU A 418 -20.60 13.55 19.73
N ILE A 419 -21.75 13.38 19.06
CA ILE A 419 -22.74 14.45 18.84
C ILE A 419 -24.16 14.04 19.23
N GLN A 420 -24.48 12.75 19.16
CA GLN A 420 -25.78 12.20 19.51
C GLN A 420 -25.57 11.06 20.51
N PRO A 421 -25.75 11.32 21.82
CA PRO A 421 -25.73 10.27 22.83
C PRO A 421 -26.68 9.13 22.47
N ASP A 422 -26.32 7.90 22.86
CA ASP A 422 -27.09 6.68 22.61
C ASP A 422 -27.24 6.31 21.12
N ALA A 423 -26.34 6.79 20.25
CA ALA A 423 -26.32 6.42 18.84
C ALA A 423 -26.05 4.91 18.67
N ASP A 424 -26.99 4.20 18.06
CA ASP A 424 -26.93 2.75 17.89
C ASP A 424 -26.71 2.37 16.42
N TRP A 425 -25.72 1.52 16.15
CA TRP A 425 -25.46 0.93 14.85
C TRP A 425 -26.70 0.22 14.27
N ASN A 426 -27.59 -0.33 15.10
CA ASN A 426 -28.79 -1.03 14.62
C ASN A 426 -29.71 -0.14 13.80
N ASN A 427 -29.65 1.18 14.03
CA ASN A 427 -30.52 2.16 13.37
C ASN A 427 -29.82 2.89 12.21
N MET A 428 -28.59 2.50 11.87
CA MET A 428 -27.77 3.18 10.87
C MET A 428 -27.87 2.56 9.49
N SER A 429 -27.92 3.43 8.48
CA SER A 429 -27.84 3.07 7.07
C SER A 429 -26.42 2.63 6.70
N LEU A 430 -26.20 1.32 6.63
CA LEU A 430 -24.94 0.69 6.30
C LEU A 430 -25.07 -0.06 4.98
N TYR A 431 -24.12 0.10 4.07
CA TYR A 431 -23.99 -0.76 2.92
C TYR A 431 -23.62 -2.17 3.36
N ALA A 432 -24.41 -3.16 2.95
CA ALA A 432 -24.15 -4.58 3.15
C ALA A 432 -24.28 -5.31 1.82
N ASP A 433 -23.38 -6.26 1.55
CA ASP A 433 -23.49 -7.21 0.44
C ASP A 433 -24.18 -8.49 0.94
N PHE A 434 -25.26 -8.86 0.27
CA PHE A 434 -26.13 -9.95 0.71
C PHE A 434 -25.62 -11.32 0.30
N PHE A 435 -24.78 -11.41 -0.74
CA PHE A 435 -24.18 -12.67 -1.17
C PHE A 435 -22.96 -13.02 -0.34
N LEU A 436 -22.07 -12.04 -0.10
CA LEU A 436 -20.87 -12.15 0.73
C LEU A 436 -21.15 -12.01 2.23
N GLU A 437 -22.39 -11.73 2.60
CA GLU A 437 -22.85 -11.66 4.00
C GLU A 437 -22.02 -10.63 4.81
N THR A 438 -21.62 -9.53 4.15
CA THR A 438 -20.57 -8.65 4.65
C THR A 438 -21.00 -7.18 4.66
N VAL A 439 -20.66 -6.49 5.76
CA VAL A 439 -20.76 -5.04 5.89
C VAL A 439 -19.35 -4.45 5.76
N PRO A 440 -18.90 -4.00 4.59
CA PRO A 440 -17.51 -3.59 4.36
C PRO A 440 -17.10 -2.34 5.14
N VAL A 441 -15.80 -2.20 5.42
CA VAL A 441 -15.24 -0.99 6.03
C VAL A 441 -15.15 0.17 5.03
N ILE A 442 -14.81 -0.13 3.78
CA ILE A 442 -14.66 0.82 2.67
C ILE A 442 -15.60 0.44 1.53
N LEU A 443 -16.24 1.45 0.94
CA LEU A 443 -16.86 1.36 -0.37
C LEU A 443 -15.93 1.97 -1.42
N HIS A 444 -15.54 1.16 -2.39
CA HIS A 444 -14.75 1.57 -3.54
C HIS A 444 -15.67 1.72 -4.76
N HIS A 445 -15.97 2.97 -5.11
CA HIS A 445 -16.80 3.39 -6.23
C HIS A 445 -16.06 3.36 -7.58
N ASN A 446 -15.32 2.28 -7.82
CA ASN A 446 -14.50 2.01 -9.01
C ASN A 446 -15.33 1.71 -10.28
N GLY A 447 -16.62 2.00 -10.25
CA GLY A 447 -17.56 1.75 -11.33
C GLY A 447 -17.13 2.37 -12.65
N MET A 448 -17.35 1.68 -13.77
CA MET A 448 -17.20 2.19 -15.12
C MET A 448 -18.53 2.75 -15.64
N HIS A 449 -18.47 3.58 -16.69
CA HIS A 449 -19.65 4.14 -17.36
C HIS A 449 -20.68 4.75 -16.40
N GLY A 450 -21.94 4.29 -16.43
CA GLY A 450 -23.03 4.80 -15.60
C GLY A 450 -22.78 4.66 -14.10
N LEU A 451 -22.03 3.64 -13.68
CA LEU A 451 -21.74 3.36 -12.26
C LEU A 451 -20.88 4.47 -11.62
N LYS A 452 -20.09 5.22 -12.42
CA LYS A 452 -19.33 6.39 -11.92
C LYS A 452 -20.20 7.43 -11.24
N ARG A 453 -21.47 7.53 -11.63
CA ARG A 453 -22.44 8.50 -11.07
C ARG A 453 -22.79 8.20 -9.62
N ARG A 454 -22.56 6.96 -9.14
CA ARG A 454 -22.82 6.56 -7.75
C ARG A 454 -22.05 7.39 -6.73
N ARG A 455 -20.87 7.91 -7.10
CA ARG A 455 -20.10 8.88 -6.30
C ARG A 455 -20.85 10.19 -5.98
N SER A 456 -21.96 10.45 -6.66
CA SER A 456 -22.84 11.57 -6.41
C SER A 456 -24.25 11.14 -6.02
N THR A 457 -24.80 10.11 -6.68
CA THR A 457 -26.18 9.66 -6.48
C THR A 457 -26.39 8.76 -5.26
N TRP A 458 -25.32 8.22 -4.67
CA TRP A 458 -25.38 7.48 -3.41
C TRP A 458 -24.81 8.26 -2.23
N TRP A 459 -24.34 9.49 -2.45
CA TRP A 459 -23.62 10.24 -1.42
C TRP A 459 -24.48 10.59 -0.20
N ASP A 460 -25.80 10.60 -0.38
CA ASP A 460 -26.82 10.84 0.64
C ASP A 460 -27.24 9.59 1.43
N LYS A 461 -26.70 8.42 1.11
CA LYS A 461 -27.09 7.14 1.70
C LYS A 461 -26.32 6.71 2.97
N PRO A 462 -25.01 6.95 3.11
CA PRO A 462 -24.27 6.54 4.30
C PRO A 462 -24.81 7.22 5.57
N TRP A 463 -24.79 6.49 6.69
CA TRP A 463 -25.28 6.97 7.99
C TRP A 463 -24.73 8.32 8.44
N TYR A 464 -23.48 8.66 8.09
CA TYR A 464 -22.85 9.91 8.50
C TYR A 464 -23.24 11.11 7.64
N TYR A 465 -24.00 10.94 6.55
CA TYR A 465 -24.23 12.00 5.56
C TYR A 465 -24.69 13.33 6.18
N HIS A 466 -25.68 13.29 7.08
CA HIS A 466 -26.21 14.47 7.75
C HIS A 466 -25.35 14.99 8.92
N HIS A 467 -24.34 14.24 9.33
CA HIS A 467 -23.52 14.47 10.53
C HIS A 467 -22.05 14.76 10.19
N LEU A 468 -21.67 14.58 8.92
CA LEU A 468 -20.28 14.57 8.47
C LEU A 468 -19.54 15.86 8.80
N ARG A 469 -20.20 17.02 8.68
CA ARG A 469 -19.61 18.32 8.99
C ARG A 469 -19.21 18.43 10.46
N GLU A 470 -20.08 18.01 11.37
CA GLU A 470 -19.88 18.12 12.81
C GLU A 470 -18.84 17.11 13.29
N LEU A 471 -18.94 15.86 12.84
CA LEU A 471 -17.93 14.83 13.10
C LEU A 471 -16.54 15.27 12.64
N LEU A 472 -16.43 15.84 11.43
CA LEU A 472 -15.17 16.35 10.90
C LEU A 472 -14.61 17.50 11.74
N LYS A 473 -15.45 18.44 12.19
CA LYS A 473 -15.03 19.57 13.05
C LYS A 473 -14.41 19.04 14.36
N ILE A 474 -15.07 18.10 15.02
CA ILE A 474 -14.60 17.48 16.26
C ILE A 474 -13.23 16.81 16.03
N GLN A 475 -13.12 15.99 14.98
CA GLN A 475 -11.90 15.22 14.72
C GLN A 475 -10.70 16.09 14.30
N ILE A 476 -10.92 17.19 13.58
CA ILE A 476 -9.85 18.11 13.16
C ILE A 476 -9.39 19.01 14.32
N GLN A 477 -10.25 19.30 15.30
CA GLN A 477 -9.94 20.13 16.46
C GLN A 477 -9.09 19.41 17.52
N LYS A 478 -9.05 18.07 17.51
CA LYS A 478 -8.19 17.27 18.40
C LYS A 478 -6.71 17.67 18.23
N LYS A 479 -6.04 17.89 19.36
CA LYS A 479 -4.62 18.25 19.49
C LYS A 479 -4.03 17.54 20.70
N GLY A 480 -2.70 17.46 20.73
CA GLY A 480 -1.96 16.76 21.76
C GLY A 480 -1.83 15.26 21.47
N GLU A 481 -1.08 14.60 22.34
CA GLU A 481 -0.99 13.15 22.35
C GLU A 481 -2.33 12.56 22.79
N PRO A 482 -2.91 11.59 22.05
CA PRO A 482 -4.17 10.97 22.44
C PRO A 482 -3.99 10.11 23.70
N GLU A 483 -4.99 10.12 24.58
CA GLU A 483 -4.99 9.28 25.79
C GLU A 483 -5.18 7.80 25.45
N ASP A 484 -6.02 7.52 24.45
CA ASP A 484 -6.36 6.17 24.01
C ASP A 484 -5.83 5.87 22.59
N PRO A 485 -5.46 4.61 22.32
CA PRO A 485 -5.08 4.17 20.98
C PRO A 485 -6.29 4.17 20.03
N LEU A 486 -6.03 4.29 18.72
CA LEU A 486 -7.03 4.12 17.66
C LEU A 486 -7.70 2.74 17.69
N ALA A 487 -6.95 1.72 18.11
CA ALA A 487 -7.43 0.36 18.28
C ALA A 487 -6.50 -0.42 19.20
N THR A 488 -7.04 -1.38 19.94
CA THR A 488 -6.26 -2.41 20.64
C THR A 488 -6.69 -3.78 20.15
N VAL A 489 -5.82 -4.46 19.39
CA VAL A 489 -6.13 -5.76 18.80
C VAL A 489 -5.42 -6.87 19.57
N LYS A 490 -6.18 -7.90 19.96
CA LYS A 490 -5.62 -9.12 20.58
C LYS A 490 -5.06 -10.03 19.49
N THR A 491 -3.80 -10.40 19.62
CA THR A 491 -3.09 -11.33 18.74
C THR A 491 -2.64 -12.57 19.51
N ASP A 492 -2.19 -13.60 18.82
CA ASP A 492 -1.66 -14.82 19.45
C ASP A 492 -0.37 -14.52 20.27
N SER A 493 0.30 -13.39 20.01
CA SER A 493 1.56 -12.97 20.67
C SER A 493 1.40 -11.91 21.77
N GLY A 494 0.18 -11.41 22.01
CA GLY A 494 -0.06 -10.29 22.93
C GLY A 494 -1.09 -9.30 22.38
N ARG A 495 -1.12 -8.08 22.93
CA ARG A 495 -1.95 -7.00 22.39
C ARG A 495 -1.12 -6.05 21.55
N VAL A 496 -1.68 -5.61 20.44
CA VAL A 496 -1.10 -4.53 19.63
C VAL A 496 -2.00 -3.30 19.75
N ARG A 497 -1.44 -2.18 20.20
CA ARG A 497 -2.12 -0.89 20.27
C ARG A 497 -1.68 -0.03 19.10
N TYR A 498 -2.64 0.54 18.41
CA TYR A 498 -2.42 1.32 17.21
C TYR A 498 -2.58 2.81 17.48
N TRP A 499 -1.60 3.59 17.03
CA TRP A 499 -1.54 5.03 17.24
C TRP A 499 -1.42 5.76 15.90
N GLY A 500 -1.96 6.97 15.79
CA GLY A 500 -1.60 7.86 14.68
C GLY A 500 -0.12 8.27 14.73
N VAL A 501 0.40 8.83 13.65
CA VAL A 501 1.77 9.39 13.70
C VAL A 501 1.78 10.66 14.56
N SER A 502 2.84 10.88 15.33
CA SER A 502 2.93 12.02 16.25
C SER A 502 2.89 13.41 15.58
N ALA A 503 3.08 13.50 14.25
CA ALA A 503 2.83 14.72 13.50
C ALA A 503 1.36 15.23 13.65
N GLU A 504 0.43 14.32 13.94
CA GLU A 504 -0.99 14.62 14.13
C GLU A 504 -1.30 15.35 15.43
N TYR A 505 -0.41 15.29 16.43
CA TYR A 505 -0.62 15.93 17.73
C TYR A 505 -0.72 17.45 17.59
N GLU A 506 -0.10 18.03 16.55
CA GLU A 506 -0.23 19.46 16.28
C GLU A 506 -1.38 19.80 15.33
N SER A 507 -1.66 18.91 14.37
CA SER A 507 -2.65 19.15 13.34
C SER A 507 -3.11 17.85 12.69
N ARG A 508 -4.41 17.58 12.77
CA ARG A 508 -5.09 16.48 12.09
C ARG A 508 -5.42 16.73 10.62
N TYR A 509 -5.13 17.93 10.09
CA TYR A 509 -5.26 18.21 8.66
C TYR A 509 -4.33 17.33 7.83
N PRO A 510 -4.75 16.91 6.61
CA PRO A 510 -3.93 16.11 5.73
C PRO A 510 -2.56 16.75 5.48
N ARG A 511 -1.57 15.90 5.21
CA ARG A 511 -0.19 16.31 4.92
C ARG A 511 0.18 15.91 3.50
N GLN A 512 1.02 16.69 2.85
CA GLN A 512 1.55 16.42 1.52
C GLN A 512 2.95 15.83 1.64
N MET A 513 3.19 14.70 0.97
CA MET A 513 4.54 14.21 0.75
C MET A 513 5.31 15.17 -0.18
N VAL A 514 6.55 15.49 0.20
CA VAL A 514 7.50 16.29 -0.59
C VAL A 514 8.71 15.44 -0.96
N ASP A 515 9.81 16.03 -1.44
CA ASP A 515 10.99 15.29 -1.95
C ASP A 515 11.57 14.26 -0.97
N ASN A 516 11.46 14.50 0.34
CA ASN A 516 11.87 13.58 1.41
C ASN A 516 11.03 13.83 2.68
N ALA A 517 11.27 13.03 3.72
CA ALA A 517 10.65 13.17 5.03
C ALA A 517 11.65 13.58 6.13
N PHE A 518 12.78 14.22 5.79
CA PHE A 518 13.75 14.70 6.80
C PHE A 518 13.20 15.88 7.60
N GLY A 519 12.37 16.69 6.95
CA GLY A 519 11.48 17.64 7.60
C GLY A 519 10.08 17.06 7.80
N ARG A 520 9.22 17.82 8.48
CA ARG A 520 7.81 17.47 8.57
C ARG A 520 7.13 17.62 7.21
N LEU A 521 6.12 16.80 6.99
CA LEU A 521 5.32 16.89 5.78
C LEU A 521 4.44 18.14 5.80
N ASN A 522 4.23 18.74 4.63
CA ASN A 522 3.53 20.02 4.51
C ASN A 522 2.05 19.85 4.80
N LYS A 523 1.49 20.68 5.69
CA LYS A 523 0.04 20.70 5.95
C LYS A 523 -0.72 21.17 4.70
N LEU A 524 -1.77 20.44 4.35
CA LEU A 524 -2.76 20.84 3.33
C LEU A 524 -4.07 21.26 4.00
N LYS A 525 -4.59 22.43 3.62
CA LYS A 525 -5.93 22.84 4.03
C LYS A 525 -6.98 22.13 3.20
N LEU A 526 -8.17 21.93 3.76
CA LEU A 526 -9.29 21.34 3.02
C LEU A 526 -9.67 22.14 1.77
N GLY A 527 -9.58 23.48 1.81
CA GLY A 527 -9.79 24.31 0.61
C GLY A 527 -8.81 24.03 -0.55
N GLU A 528 -7.61 23.51 -0.24
CA GLU A 528 -6.62 23.15 -1.26
C GLU A 528 -6.91 21.78 -1.88
N ILE A 529 -7.46 20.86 -1.09
CA ILE A 529 -7.77 19.46 -1.46
C ILE A 529 -9.13 19.35 -2.16
N CYS A 530 -10.11 20.09 -1.68
CA CYS A 530 -11.52 19.89 -2.00
C CYS A 530 -12.00 20.72 -3.19
N ARG A 531 -11.26 21.76 -3.58
CA ARG A 531 -11.68 22.70 -4.63
C ARG A 531 -11.96 22.00 -5.96
N HIS A 532 -12.92 22.54 -6.71
CA HIS A 532 -13.19 22.10 -8.06
C HIS A 532 -12.05 22.52 -9.01
N THR A 533 -11.45 21.57 -9.73
CA THR A 533 -10.45 21.83 -10.79
C THR A 533 -11.08 22.01 -12.17
N LYS A 534 -12.32 21.54 -12.34
CA LYS A 534 -13.18 21.74 -13.53
C LYS A 534 -14.39 22.58 -13.13
N LYS A 535 -15.25 22.97 -14.09
CA LYS A 535 -16.56 23.56 -13.75
C LYS A 535 -17.32 22.61 -12.83
N ALA A 536 -17.80 23.11 -11.69
CA ALA A 536 -18.58 22.32 -10.75
C ALA A 536 -19.95 21.92 -11.35
N PRO A 537 -20.59 20.84 -10.87
CA PRO A 537 -21.84 20.33 -11.43
C PRO A 537 -22.97 21.36 -11.52
N LYS A 538 -23.05 22.27 -10.54
CA LYS A 538 -24.05 23.34 -10.49
C LYS A 538 -23.56 24.69 -11.01
N GLY A 539 -22.39 24.74 -11.66
CA GLY A 539 -21.82 25.94 -12.26
C GLY A 539 -20.59 26.49 -11.51
N PRO A 540 -19.93 27.54 -12.05
CA PRO A 540 -18.63 28.00 -11.57
C PRO A 540 -18.61 28.56 -10.14
N ASN A 541 -19.78 28.88 -9.58
CA ASN A 541 -19.91 29.45 -8.24
C ASN A 541 -20.23 28.40 -7.16
N GLN A 542 -20.38 27.12 -7.53
CA GLN A 542 -20.62 26.07 -6.54
C GLN A 542 -19.33 25.82 -5.77
N GLU A 543 -19.43 25.95 -4.46
CA GLU A 543 -18.31 25.77 -3.56
C GLU A 543 -18.18 24.30 -3.13
N TRP A 544 -16.96 23.86 -2.83
CA TRP A 544 -16.70 22.45 -2.57
C TRP A 544 -17.49 21.90 -1.37
N TRP A 545 -17.71 22.73 -0.35
CA TRP A 545 -18.45 22.34 0.86
C TRP A 545 -19.94 22.07 0.57
N GLU A 546 -20.50 22.71 -0.46
CA GLU A 546 -21.88 22.47 -0.90
C GLU A 546 -22.04 21.09 -1.55
N GLU A 547 -21.01 20.58 -2.23
CA GLU A 547 -21.00 19.23 -2.80
C GLU A 547 -20.67 18.15 -1.76
N VAL A 548 -19.75 18.45 -0.83
CA VAL A 548 -19.24 17.48 0.13
C VAL A 548 -20.17 17.30 1.32
N PHE A 549 -20.66 18.39 1.93
CA PHE A 549 -21.56 18.27 3.09
C PHE A 549 -23.03 18.24 2.70
N ARG A 550 -23.41 18.90 1.59
CA ARG A 550 -24.81 19.01 1.13
C ARG A 550 -25.80 19.37 2.25
N ASP A 551 -25.37 20.21 3.18
CA ASP A 551 -26.13 20.67 4.33
C ASP A 551 -26.39 22.20 4.24
N THR A 552 -27.01 22.75 5.27
CA THR A 552 -27.28 24.19 5.39
C THR A 552 -26.20 24.93 6.19
N GLY A 553 -25.06 24.28 6.50
CA GLY A 553 -24.04 24.79 7.41
C GLY A 553 -23.11 25.88 6.85
N GLY A 554 -23.38 26.34 5.61
CA GLY A 554 -22.64 27.42 4.96
C GLY A 554 -21.16 27.10 4.70
N ALA A 555 -20.35 28.15 4.57
CA ALA A 555 -18.93 28.06 4.26
C ALA A 555 -18.13 27.31 5.33
N TRP A 556 -17.12 26.56 4.89
CA TRP A 556 -16.22 25.84 5.79
C TRP A 556 -15.02 26.71 6.19
N GLY A 557 -14.76 26.84 7.49
CA GLY A 557 -13.57 27.52 8.02
C GLY A 557 -13.79 28.96 8.52
N HIS A 558 -15.03 29.33 8.85
CA HIS A 558 -15.32 30.50 9.69
C HIS A 558 -15.32 30.14 11.17
#